data_AF-A0A959SZY0-F1
#
_entry.id   AF-A0A959SZY0-F1
#
_cell.length_a   1.000
_cell.length_b   1.000
_cell.length_c   1.000
_cell.angle_alpha   90.00
_cell.angle_beta   90.00
_cell.angle_gamma   90.00
#
_symmetry.space_group_name_H-M   'P 1'
#
loop_
_entity.id
_entity.type
_entity.pdbx_description
1 polymer ?
#
loop_
_entity_poly.entity_id
_entity_poly.type
_entity_poly.pdbx_seq_one_letter_code
_entity_poly.pdbx_strand_id
1 'polypeptide(L)'
;MINLENPVIITFGGIILVTILNIAGAILSRKLNFNYAAFGIFSMLIYIGVAYLAATFSGKSSALISVVALGIYDAIAGWELTKKFKANFGMYAEQMENMSVHARVIGNIIFSVILGFIGYWLS
;
A
#
# COMPACT_ATOMS: atom_id res chain seq x y z
N MET A 1 -2.60 -26.21 5.51
CA MET A 1 -2.91 -25.01 6.31
C MET A 1 -1.90 -23.94 5.97
N ILE A 2 -2.34 -22.71 5.72
CA ILE A 2 -1.42 -21.56 5.53
C ILE A 2 -0.86 -21.20 6.90
N ASN A 3 0.47 -21.18 7.06
CA ASN A 3 1.11 -20.80 8.32
C ASN A 3 1.12 -19.27 8.45
N LEU A 4 0.10 -18.73 9.12
CA LEU A 4 -0.03 -17.29 9.36
C LEU A 4 0.98 -16.75 10.38
N GLU A 5 1.77 -17.61 11.04
CA GLU A 5 2.86 -17.18 11.93
C GLU A 5 4.10 -16.70 11.17
N ASN A 6 4.14 -16.91 9.84
CA ASN A 6 5.23 -16.44 9.02
C ASN A 6 4.96 -15.01 8.51
N PRO A 7 5.72 -13.99 8.95
CA PRO A 7 5.50 -12.60 8.56
C PRO A 7 5.74 -12.36 7.07
N VAL A 8 6.53 -13.23 6.41
CA VAL A 8 6.73 -13.19 4.96
C VAL A 8 5.41 -13.47 4.24
N ILE A 9 4.62 -14.44 4.71
CA ILE A 9 3.32 -14.77 4.11
C ILE A 9 2.34 -13.62 4.27
N ILE A 10 2.31 -12.99 5.46
CA ILE A 10 1.47 -11.81 5.73
C ILE A 10 1.87 -10.66 4.79
N THR A 11 3.17 -10.40 4.64
CA THR A 11 3.70 -9.36 3.75
C THR A 11 3.31 -9.61 2.29
N PHE A 12 3.49 -10.84 1.79
CA PHE A 12 3.08 -11.19 0.43
C PHE A 12 1.57 -11.08 0.22
N GLY A 13 0.77 -11.47 1.22
CA GLY A 13 -0.67 -11.25 1.20
C GLY A 13 -1.03 -9.77 1.07
N GLY A 14 -0.36 -8.91 1.84
CA GLY A 14 -0.49 -7.45 1.74
C GLY A 14 -0.13 -6.91 0.36
N ILE A 15 0.99 -7.38 -0.22
CA ILE A 15 1.43 -7.01 -1.57
C ILE A 15 0.34 -7.35 -2.59
N ILE A 16 -0.17 -8.58 -2.57
CA ILE A 16 -1.22 -9.03 -3.50
C ILE A 16 -2.48 -8.17 -3.36
N LEU A 17 -2.91 -7.88 -2.14
CA LEU A 17 -4.09 -7.05 -1.89
C LEU A 17 -3.90 -5.63 -2.43
N VAL A 18 -2.75 -5.01 -2.18
CA VAL A 18 -2.44 -3.67 -2.71
C VAL A 18 -2.34 -3.69 -4.24
N THR A 19 -1.75 -4.73 -4.84
CA THR A 19 -1.72 -4.91 -6.30
C THR A 19 -3.13 -4.94 -6.88
N ILE A 20 -4.01 -5.77 -6.31
CA ILE A 20 -5.40 -5.89 -6.76
C ILE A 20 -6.11 -4.55 -6.61
N LEU A 21 -5.94 -3.88 -5.47
CA LEU A 21 -6.54 -2.58 -5.20
C LEU A 21 -6.06 -1.53 -6.21
N ASN A 22 -4.76 -1.48 -6.51
CA ASN A 22 -4.20 -0.52 -7.45
C ASN A 22 -4.73 -0.75 -8.87
N ILE A 23 -4.80 -2.01 -9.32
CA ILE A 23 -5.32 -2.36 -10.65
C ILE A 23 -6.82 -2.04 -10.73
N ALA A 24 -7.60 -2.53 -9.76
CA ALA A 24 -9.05 -2.32 -9.73
C ALA A 24 -9.36 -0.82 -9.61
N GLY A 25 -8.66 -0.12 -8.74
CA GLY A 25 -8.83 1.31 -8.53
C GLY A 25 -8.47 2.14 -9.76
N ALA A 26 -7.38 1.80 -10.45
CA ALA A 26 -6.98 2.49 -11.68
C ALA A 26 -8.02 2.29 -12.79
N ILE A 27 -8.53 1.05 -12.95
CA ILE A 27 -9.56 0.75 -13.95
C ILE A 27 -10.89 1.44 -13.60
N LEU A 28 -11.32 1.38 -12.34
CA LEU A 28 -12.59 1.96 -11.88
C LEU A 28 -12.58 3.48 -11.93
N SER A 29 -11.52 4.12 -11.41
CA SER A 29 -11.37 5.59 -11.44
C SER A 29 -11.44 6.14 -12.86
N ARG A 30 -10.81 5.44 -13.82
CA ARG A 30 -10.87 5.78 -15.24
C ARG A 30 -12.27 5.55 -15.84
N LYS A 31 -12.92 4.42 -15.56
CA LYS A 31 -14.22 4.07 -16.15
C LYS A 31 -15.37 4.92 -15.61
N LEU A 32 -15.34 5.23 -14.32
CA LEU A 32 -16.40 5.95 -13.62
C LEU A 32 -16.07 7.43 -13.41
N ASN A 33 -14.94 7.90 -13.94
CA ASN A 33 -14.48 9.28 -13.92
C ASN A 33 -14.42 9.92 -12.51
N PHE A 34 -13.94 9.18 -11.51
CA PHE A 34 -13.69 9.70 -10.17
C PHE A 34 -12.18 9.66 -9.84
N ASN A 35 -11.78 10.41 -8.82
CA ASN A 35 -10.38 10.52 -8.42
C ASN A 35 -9.87 9.23 -7.76
N TYR A 36 -8.82 8.63 -8.33
CA TYR A 36 -8.12 7.45 -7.83
C TYR A 36 -7.68 7.56 -6.37
N ALA A 37 -7.36 8.77 -5.90
CA ALA A 37 -6.99 9.02 -4.50
C ALA A 37 -8.05 8.56 -3.49
N ALA A 38 -9.33 8.42 -3.91
CA ALA A 38 -10.39 7.85 -3.08
C ALA A 38 -10.09 6.40 -2.64
N PHE A 39 -9.30 5.64 -3.40
CA PHE A 39 -8.87 4.30 -2.98
C PHE A 39 -7.80 4.29 -1.90
N GLY A 40 -7.19 5.45 -1.60
CA GLY A 40 -6.18 5.59 -0.56
C GLY A 40 -6.65 5.06 0.79
N ILE A 41 -7.93 5.24 1.14
CA ILE A 41 -8.50 4.71 2.39
C ILE A 41 -8.42 3.18 2.49
N PHE A 42 -8.65 2.47 1.37
CA PHE A 42 -8.57 1.02 1.35
C PHE A 42 -7.11 0.55 1.44
N SER A 43 -6.17 1.29 0.81
CA SER A 43 -4.74 1.04 1.02
C SER A 43 -4.38 1.20 2.49
N MET A 44 -4.88 2.24 3.18
CA MET A 44 -4.62 2.41 4.62
C MET A 44 -5.04 1.18 5.43
N LEU A 45 -6.25 0.67 5.17
CA LEU A 45 -6.76 -0.52 5.85
C LEU A 45 -5.89 -1.75 5.61
N ILE A 46 -5.35 -1.92 4.39
CA ILE A 46 -4.43 -3.03 4.09
C ILE A 46 -3.13 -2.89 4.89
N TYR A 47 -2.52 -1.70 4.94
CA TYR A 47 -1.29 -1.48 5.69
C TYR A 47 -1.49 -1.70 7.20
N ILE A 48 -2.58 -1.16 7.76
CA ILE A 48 -2.94 -1.37 9.16
C ILE A 48 -3.18 -2.86 9.44
N GLY A 49 -3.91 -3.55 8.56
CA GLY A 49 -4.19 -4.99 8.70
C GLY A 49 -2.93 -5.86 8.63
N VAL A 50 -2.01 -5.55 7.70
CA VAL A 50 -0.71 -6.24 7.59
C VAL A 50 0.11 -6.03 8.85
N ALA A 51 0.20 -4.80 9.35
CA ALA A 51 0.90 -4.50 10.59
C ALA A 51 0.28 -5.20 11.80
N TYR A 52 -1.05 -5.16 11.93
CA TYR A 52 -1.79 -5.83 12.99
C TYR A 52 -1.47 -7.32 13.01
N LEU A 53 -1.66 -8.01 11.88
CA LEU A 53 -1.44 -9.46 11.81
C LEU A 53 0.02 -9.82 12.06
N ALA A 54 0.98 -9.10 11.45
CA ALA A 54 2.39 -9.37 11.66
C ALA A 54 2.80 -9.11 13.12
N ALA A 55 2.25 -8.07 13.76
CA ALA A 55 2.49 -7.80 15.17
C ALA A 55 1.93 -8.90 16.07
N THR A 56 0.68 -9.31 15.85
CA THR A 56 0.00 -10.36 16.64
C THR A 56 0.76 -11.69 16.59
N PHE A 57 1.24 -12.11 15.42
CA PHE A 57 1.83 -13.44 15.24
C PHE A 57 3.35 -13.50 15.31
N SER A 58 4.05 -12.39 15.04
CA SER A 58 5.51 -12.38 14.87
C SER A 58 6.20 -11.20 15.57
N GLY A 59 5.46 -10.37 16.30
CA GLY A 59 5.97 -9.28 17.14
C GLY A 59 6.28 -7.98 16.38
N LYS A 60 6.60 -6.93 17.16
CA LYS A 60 6.73 -5.53 16.68
C LYS A 60 7.70 -5.35 15.50
N SER A 61 8.88 -5.97 15.57
CA SER A 61 9.90 -5.81 14.53
C SER A 61 9.41 -6.33 13.18
N SER A 62 8.68 -7.44 13.19
CA SER A 62 8.12 -8.03 11.97
C SER A 62 7.04 -7.14 11.34
N ALA A 63 6.21 -6.48 12.16
CA ALA A 63 5.18 -5.57 11.70
C ALA A 63 5.78 -4.38 10.93
N LEU A 64 6.79 -3.74 11.51
CA LEU A 64 7.49 -2.61 10.87
C LEU A 64 8.19 -3.02 9.57
N ILE A 65 8.91 -4.15 9.57
CA ILE A 65 9.58 -4.67 8.36
C ILE A 65 8.54 -4.96 7.27
N SER A 66 7.42 -5.60 7.63
CA SER A 66 6.36 -5.98 6.69
C SER A 66 5.74 -4.77 6.01
N VAL A 67 5.36 -3.72 6.77
CA VAL A 67 4.75 -2.51 6.19
C VAL A 67 5.73 -1.65 5.41
N VAL A 68 7.01 -1.59 5.81
CA VAL A 68 8.03 -0.87 5.05
C VAL A 68 8.28 -1.58 3.72
N ALA A 69 8.38 -2.90 3.72
CA ALA A 69 8.52 -3.69 2.49
C ALA A 69 7.30 -3.49 1.57
N LEU A 70 6.09 -3.51 2.12
CA LEU A 70 4.85 -3.20 1.39
C LEU A 70 4.86 -1.78 0.83
N GLY A 71 5.27 -0.79 1.63
CA GLY A 71 5.38 0.63 1.25
C GLY A 71 6.32 0.87 0.08
N ILE A 72 7.50 0.24 0.12
CA ILE A 72 8.49 0.31 -0.96
C ILE A 72 7.92 -0.33 -2.23
N TYR A 73 7.31 -1.52 -2.11
CA TYR A 73 6.67 -2.18 -3.24
C TYR A 73 5.60 -1.28 -3.88
N ASP A 74 4.70 -0.72 -3.09
CA ASP A 74 3.60 0.11 -3.56
C ASP A 74 4.08 1.40 -4.23
N ALA A 75 5.12 2.03 -3.67
CA ALA A 75 5.74 3.23 -4.24
C ALA A 75 6.34 3.02 -5.64
N ILE A 76 6.84 1.80 -5.89
CA ILE A 76 7.51 1.44 -7.13
C ILE A 76 6.51 0.74 -8.06
N ALA A 77 6.16 -0.52 -7.75
CA ALA A 77 5.33 -1.35 -8.60
C ALA A 77 3.86 -0.90 -8.60
N GLY A 78 3.32 -0.53 -7.43
CA GLY A 78 1.96 0.01 -7.33
C GLY A 78 1.78 1.25 -8.22
N TRP A 79 2.75 2.17 -8.17
CA TRP A 79 2.77 3.34 -9.04
C TRP A 79 2.87 3.02 -10.54
N GLU A 80 3.74 2.08 -10.94
CA GLU A 80 3.82 1.67 -12.34
C GLU A 80 2.50 1.06 -12.83
N LEU A 81 1.79 0.33 -11.98
CA LEU A 81 0.47 -0.20 -12.29
C LEU A 81 -0.56 0.91 -12.51
N THR A 82 -0.62 1.92 -11.63
CA THR A 82 -1.58 3.02 -11.80
C THR A 82 -1.35 3.80 -13.09
N LYS A 83 -0.09 4.04 -13.47
CA LYS A 83 0.26 4.61 -14.78
C LYS A 83 -0.12 3.71 -15.94
N LYS A 84 0.24 2.42 -15.89
CA LYS A 84 -0.06 1.42 -16.93
C LYS A 84 -1.57 1.32 -17.20
N PHE A 85 -2.38 1.36 -16.15
CA PHE A 85 -3.83 1.31 -16.24
C PHE A 85 -4.49 2.69 -16.40
N LYS A 86 -3.70 3.77 -16.50
CA LYS A 86 -4.17 5.15 -16.70
C LYS A 86 -5.19 5.57 -15.65
N ALA A 87 -4.83 5.42 -14.38
CA ALA A 87 -5.65 5.87 -13.25
C ALA A 87 -6.02 7.35 -13.39
N ASN A 88 -7.24 7.70 -12.98
CA ASN A 88 -7.69 9.09 -13.03
C ASN A 88 -7.27 9.82 -11.75
N PHE A 89 -6.22 10.64 -11.81
CA PHE A 89 -5.75 11.44 -10.67
C PHE A 89 -6.43 12.81 -10.52
N GLY A 90 -7.40 13.13 -11.39
CA GLY A 90 -8.11 14.41 -11.39
C GLY A 90 -7.16 15.61 -11.56
N MET A 91 -7.39 16.68 -10.79
CA MET A 91 -6.60 17.93 -10.85
C MET A 91 -5.11 17.75 -10.48
N TYR A 92 -4.74 16.64 -9.87
CA TYR A 92 -3.38 16.37 -9.38
C TYR A 92 -2.53 15.54 -10.36
N ALA A 93 -3.06 15.21 -11.56
CA ALA A 93 -2.38 14.33 -12.50
C ALA A 93 -0.97 14.81 -12.87
N GLU A 94 -0.80 16.10 -13.16
CA GLU A 94 0.50 16.69 -13.54
C GLU A 94 1.53 16.62 -12.41
N GLN A 95 1.12 16.91 -11.17
CA GLN A 95 2.01 16.84 -10.00
C GLN A 95 2.42 15.40 -9.70
N MET A 96 1.49 14.47 -9.90
CA MET A 96 1.70 13.04 -9.72
C MET A 96 2.67 12.47 -10.76
N GLU A 97 2.51 12.83 -12.04
CA GLU A 97 3.42 12.39 -13.11
C GLU A 97 4.86 12.89 -12.92
N ASN A 98 5.01 14.12 -12.40
CA ASN A 98 6.32 14.75 -12.18
C ASN A 98 6.98 14.34 -10.86
N MET A 99 6.32 13.54 -10.02
CA MET A 99 6.88 13.14 -8.72
C MET A 99 8.05 12.17 -8.89
N SER A 100 9.22 12.54 -8.37
CA SER A 100 10.41 11.70 -8.43
C SER A 100 10.21 10.37 -7.70
N VAL A 101 10.89 9.32 -8.17
CA VAL A 101 10.82 7.99 -7.52
C VAL A 101 11.26 8.08 -6.07
N HIS A 102 12.30 8.86 -5.78
CA HIS A 102 12.82 9.06 -4.42
C HIS A 102 11.76 9.69 -3.50
N ALA A 103 11.08 10.74 -3.95
CA ALA A 103 10.03 11.39 -3.16
C ALA A 103 8.87 10.42 -2.89
N ARG A 104 8.46 9.64 -3.89
CA ARG A 104 7.42 8.60 -3.74
C ARG A 104 7.81 7.52 -2.72
N VAL A 105 9.02 6.98 -2.85
CA VAL A 105 9.52 5.93 -1.94
C VAL A 105 9.64 6.45 -0.52
N ILE A 106 10.26 7.61 -0.30
CA ILE A 106 10.41 8.19 1.04
C ILE A 106 9.03 8.52 1.64
N GLY A 107 8.14 9.13 0.86
CA GLY A 107 6.77 9.45 1.29
C GLY A 107 6.01 8.20 1.72
N ASN A 108 6.05 7.13 0.91
CA ASN A 108 5.40 5.86 1.25
C ASN A 108 6.06 5.14 2.41
N ILE A 109 7.38 5.23 2.60
CA ILE A 109 8.02 4.69 3.80
C ILE A 109 7.49 5.40 5.05
N ILE A 110 7.51 6.73 5.08
CA ILE A 110 7.01 7.51 6.23
C ILE A 110 5.55 7.17 6.50
N PHE A 111 4.72 7.17 5.46
CA PHE A 111 3.31 6.81 5.55
C PHE A 111 3.10 5.38 6.08
N SER A 112 3.84 4.41 5.53
CA SER A 112 3.75 3.00 5.94
C SER A 112 4.18 2.79 7.39
N VAL A 113 5.18 3.53 7.87
CA VAL A 113 5.64 3.46 9.26
C VAL A 113 4.56 3.99 10.20
N ILE A 114 3.91 5.12 9.87
CA ILE A 114 2.81 5.68 10.66
C ILE A 114 1.67 4.67 10.76
N LEU A 115 1.21 4.12 9.63
CA LEU A 115 0.17 3.09 9.62
C LEU A 115 0.60 1.81 10.32
N GLY A 116 1.88 1.46 10.24
CA GLY A 116 2.49 0.34 10.94
C GLY A 116 2.37 0.46 12.45
N PHE A 117 2.65 1.65 12.99
CA PHE A 117 2.46 1.92 14.41
C PHE A 117 1.00 1.83 14.83
N ILE A 118 0.07 2.29 14.00
CA ILE A 118 -1.37 2.18 14.26
C ILE A 118 -1.79 0.71 14.30
N GLY A 119 -1.42 -0.09 13.30
CA GLY A 119 -1.75 -1.51 13.27
C GLY A 119 -1.14 -2.29 14.43
N TYR A 120 0.11 -1.99 14.80
CA TYR A 120 0.75 -2.54 15.99
C TYR A 120 0.05 -2.14 17.30
N TRP A 121 -0.43 -0.91 17.42
CA TRP A 121 -1.12 -0.48 18.64
C TRP A 121 -2.47 -1.16 18.82
N LEU A 122 -3.09 -1.60 17.71
CA LEU A 122 -4.36 -2.33 17.73
C LEU A 122 -4.19 -3.84 18.01
N SER A 123 -2.99 -4.41 17.81
CA SER A 123 -2.68 -5.85 17.93
C SER A 123 -2.52 -6.33 19.35
#